data_AF-A0A496R6V6-F1
#
_entry.id   AF-A0A496R6V6-F1
#
_cell.length_a   1.000
_cell.length_b   1.000
_cell.length_c   1.000
_cell.angle_alpha   90.00
_cell.angle_beta   90.00
_cell.angle_gamma   90.00
#
_symmetry.space_group_name_H-M   'P 1'
#
loop_
_entity.id
_entity.type
_entity.pdbx_description
1 polymer ?
#
loop_
_entity_poly.entity_id
_entity_poly.type
_entity_poly.pdbx_seq_one_letter_code
_entity_poly.pdbx_strand_id
1 'polypeptide(L)'
;MINFTFSGVTRSELLIYTGSALFFIYFFFRYGKRARIEKAAAAEERKRYVEDHSDLSEAMKTAIVDGTVAEGMTEEQLYVSVGLPKRKKILTVEPASNEVFLYQDKVVYMHMGIVQRWKTHKRILGI
;
A
#
# COMPACT_ATOMS: atom_id res chain seq x y z
N MET A 1 26.07 -36.79 -41.93
CA MET A 1 25.11 -35.76 -42.36
C MET A 1 23.87 -35.89 -41.50
N ILE A 2 23.65 -34.96 -40.56
CA ILE A 2 22.45 -34.95 -39.72
C ILE A 2 21.58 -33.80 -40.23
N ASN A 3 20.47 -34.14 -40.88
CA ASN A 3 19.43 -33.19 -41.29
C ASN A 3 18.56 -32.88 -40.06
N PHE A 4 18.67 -31.66 -39.52
CA PHE A 4 17.72 -31.13 -38.56
C PHE A 4 16.60 -30.42 -39.33
N THR A 5 15.48 -31.10 -39.53
CA THR A 5 14.23 -30.47 -39.95
C THR A 5 13.61 -29.79 -38.73
N PHE A 6 13.83 -28.49 -38.61
CA PHE A 6 13.06 -27.64 -37.69
C PHE A 6 11.61 -27.57 -38.19
N SER A 7 10.72 -28.29 -37.51
CA SER A 7 9.28 -28.25 -37.75
C SER A 7 8.74 -26.86 -37.40
N GLY A 8 8.15 -26.20 -38.41
CA GLY A 8 6.91 -25.46 -38.23
C GLY A 8 6.94 -24.25 -37.29
N VAL A 9 7.74 -23.23 -37.60
CA VAL A 9 7.42 -21.86 -37.16
C VAL A 9 7.37 -20.98 -38.41
N THR A 10 6.19 -20.47 -38.72
CA THR A 10 6.03 -19.54 -39.84
C THR A 10 6.55 -18.15 -39.44
N ARG A 11 7.16 -17.40 -40.37
CA ARG A 11 7.67 -16.02 -40.10
C ARG A 11 6.61 -15.09 -39.47
N SER A 12 5.34 -15.37 -39.69
CA SER A 12 4.18 -14.69 -39.10
C SER A 12 4.02 -14.90 -37.59
N GLU A 13 4.45 -16.03 -37.03
CA GLU A 13 4.31 -16.33 -35.58
C GLU A 13 5.41 -15.65 -34.75
N LEU A 14 6.59 -15.42 -35.34
CA LEU A 14 7.71 -14.74 -34.68
C LEU A 14 7.43 -13.24 -34.43
N LEU A 15 6.63 -12.60 -35.28
CA LEU A 15 6.24 -11.18 -35.15
C LEU A 15 5.20 -10.94 -34.03
N ILE A 16 4.33 -11.92 -33.76
CA ILE A 16 3.34 -11.82 -32.68
C ILE A 16 4.01 -11.96 -31.30
N TYR A 17 5.02 -12.83 -31.19
CA TYR A 17 5.78 -13.02 -29.95
C TYR A 17 6.67 -11.82 -29.58
N THR A 18 7.25 -11.13 -30.56
CA THR A 18 8.13 -9.98 -30.30
C THR A 18 7.36 -8.70 -29.98
N GLY A 19 6.21 -8.47 -30.64
CA GLY A 19 5.32 -7.34 -30.34
C GLY A 19 4.69 -7.41 -28.94
N SER A 20 4.31 -8.61 -28.49
CA SER A 20 3.76 -8.83 -27.14
C SER A 20 4.84 -8.66 -26.06
N ALA A 21 6.05 -9.19 -26.23
CA ALA A 21 7.14 -9.01 -25.27
C ALA A 21 7.54 -7.54 -25.07
N LEU A 22 7.63 -6.75 -26.14
CA LEU A 22 7.91 -5.31 -26.07
C LEU A 22 6.77 -4.54 -25.38
N PHE A 23 5.52 -4.94 -25.61
CA PHE A 23 4.35 -4.38 -24.92
C PHE A 23 4.40 -4.62 -23.40
N PHE A 24 4.76 -5.84 -22.97
CA PHE A 24 4.93 -6.15 -21.55
C PHE A 24 6.07 -5.33 -20.92
N ILE A 25 7.23 -5.24 -21.55
CA ILE A 25 8.37 -4.45 -21.03
C ILE A 25 7.99 -2.96 -20.89
N TYR A 26 7.31 -2.38 -21.88
CA TYR A 26 6.82 -1.01 -21.82
C TYR A 26 5.81 -0.80 -20.68
N PHE A 27 4.90 -1.76 -20.49
CA PHE A 27 3.93 -1.73 -19.40
C PHE A 27 4.64 -1.79 -18.03
N PHE A 28 5.58 -2.71 -17.81
CA PHE A 28 6.33 -2.78 -16.55
C PHE A 28 7.13 -1.51 -16.25
N PHE A 29 7.77 -0.89 -17.26
CA PHE A 29 8.50 0.36 -17.07
C PHE A 29 7.61 1.56 -16.74
N ARG A 30 6.42 1.66 -17.37
CA ARG A 30 5.50 2.79 -17.16
C ARG A 30 4.76 2.70 -15.83
N TYR A 31 4.34 1.51 -15.41
CA TYR A 31 3.62 1.31 -14.16
C TYR A 31 4.56 1.28 -12.94
N GLY A 32 5.78 0.76 -13.08
CA GLY A 32 6.76 0.73 -11.99
C GLY A 32 7.25 2.12 -11.55
N LYS A 33 7.33 3.10 -12.46
CA LYS A 33 7.77 4.46 -12.11
C LYS A 33 6.76 5.22 -11.25
N ARG A 34 5.46 5.08 -11.50
CA ARG A 34 4.40 5.79 -10.75
C ARG A 34 4.40 5.41 -9.26
N ALA A 35 4.47 4.11 -8.96
CA ALA A 35 4.49 3.62 -7.59
C ALA A 35 5.71 4.10 -6.77
N ARG A 36 6.86 4.35 -7.41
CA ARG A 36 8.05 4.90 -6.71
C ARG A 36 7.90 6.38 -6.38
N ILE A 37 7.29 7.15 -7.29
CA ILE A 37 7.05 8.59 -7.10
C ILE A 37 6.03 8.81 -5.98
N GLU A 38 4.92 8.07 -6.00
CA GLU A 38 3.89 8.15 -4.97
C GLU A 38 4.43 7.79 -3.57
N LYS A 39 5.26 6.74 -3.47
CA LYS A 39 5.91 6.38 -2.21
C LYS A 39 6.89 7.44 -1.71
N ALA A 40 7.64 8.07 -2.61
CA ALA A 40 8.56 9.14 -2.24
C ALA A 40 7.82 10.40 -1.78
N ALA A 41 6.72 10.76 -2.45
CA ALA A 41 5.87 11.88 -2.06
C ALA A 41 5.24 11.68 -0.68
N ALA A 42 4.70 10.49 -0.40
CA ALA A 42 4.15 10.16 0.92
C ALA A 42 5.22 10.17 2.02
N ALA A 43 6.44 9.71 1.73
CA ALA A 43 7.54 9.77 2.70
C ALA A 43 7.95 11.20 3.04
N GLU A 44 7.96 12.10 2.05
CA GLU A 44 8.25 13.52 2.24
C GLU A 44 7.16 14.23 3.05
N GLU A 45 5.89 13.95 2.74
CA GLU A 45 4.73 14.47 3.49
C GLU A 45 4.79 14.09 4.97
N ARG A 46 5.12 12.83 5.26
CA ARG A 46 5.26 12.32 6.64
C ARG A 46 6.38 13.01 7.42
N LYS A 47 7.50 13.33 6.74
CA LYS A 47 8.60 14.08 7.36
C LYS A 47 8.18 15.51 7.71
N ARG A 48 7.57 16.22 6.76
CA ARG A 48 7.08 17.59 6.98
C ARG A 48 6.07 17.65 8.12
N TYR A 49 5.14 16.70 8.16
CA TYR A 49 4.18 16.62 9.25
C TYR A 49 4.84 16.49 10.63
N VAL A 50 5.89 15.65 10.74
CA VAL A 50 6.65 15.47 11.98
C VAL A 50 7.48 16.71 12.34
N GLU A 51 8.01 17.43 11.36
CA GLU A 51 8.70 18.71 11.56
C GLU A 51 7.73 19.79 12.07
N ASP A 52 6.50 19.84 11.54
CA ASP A 52 5.46 20.79 11.93
C ASP A 52 4.86 20.47 13.30
N HIS A 53 4.90 19.20 13.74
CA HIS A 53 4.33 18.72 15.01
C HIS A 53 5.42 18.26 15.99
N SER A 54 6.20 19.23 16.48
CA SER A 54 7.31 18.98 17.42
C SER A 54 6.90 18.37 18.77
N ASP A 55 5.62 18.51 19.13
CA ASP A 55 4.98 18.02 20.35
C ASP A 55 4.69 16.51 20.35
N LEU A 56 4.82 15.85 19.20
CA LEU A 56 4.64 14.40 19.09
C LEU A 56 5.67 13.64 19.93
N SER A 57 5.22 12.56 20.58
CA SER A 57 6.15 11.62 21.22
C SER A 57 7.06 10.95 20.20
N GLU A 58 8.28 10.59 20.60
CA GLU A 58 9.25 9.91 19.72
C GLU A 58 8.68 8.64 19.08
N ALA A 59 7.91 7.86 19.85
CA ALA A 59 7.22 6.68 19.33
C ALA A 59 6.24 7.02 18.18
N MET A 60 5.53 8.15 18.30
CA MET A 60 4.59 8.60 17.27
C MET A 60 5.31 9.10 16.02
N LYS A 61 6.40 9.85 16.20
CA LYS A 61 7.25 10.32 15.10
C LYS A 61 7.79 9.15 14.29
N THR A 62 8.36 8.15 14.95
CA THR A 62 8.86 6.93 14.29
C THR A 62 7.75 6.22 13.53
N ALA A 63 6.60 6.02 14.17
CA ALA A 63 5.48 5.33 13.54
C ALA A 63 4.96 6.04 12.27
N ILE A 64 4.85 7.37 12.30
CA ILE A 64 4.45 8.18 11.14
C ILE A 64 5.49 8.09 10.01
N VAL A 65 6.77 8.28 10.32
CA VAL A 65 7.85 8.23 9.31
C VAL A 65 7.90 6.84 8.64
N ASP A 66 7.77 5.78 9.43
CA ASP A 66 7.81 4.39 8.95
C ASP A 66 6.52 3.98 8.22
N GLY A 67 5.42 4.73 8.38
CA GLY A 67 4.12 4.40 7.82
C GLY A 67 3.46 3.21 8.52
N THR A 68 3.56 3.18 9.84
CA THR A 68 3.00 2.14 10.70
C THR A 68 1.92 2.72 11.62
N VAL A 69 1.09 1.84 12.18
CA VAL A 69 0.03 2.26 13.11
C VAL A 69 0.56 2.15 14.53
N ALA A 70 0.40 3.20 15.32
CA ALA A 70 0.66 3.19 16.76
C ALA A 70 -0.63 3.43 17.54
N GLU A 71 -0.72 2.86 18.74
CA GLU A 71 -1.79 3.16 19.69
C GLU A 71 -1.66 4.59 20.18
N GLY A 72 -2.78 5.27 20.39
CA GLY A 72 -2.82 6.70 20.73
C GLY A 72 -2.77 7.65 19.54
N MET A 73 -2.59 7.17 18.31
CA MET A 73 -2.67 8.01 17.12
C MET A 73 -4.05 8.65 16.98
N THR A 74 -4.11 9.94 16.66
CA THR A 74 -5.35 10.57 16.22
C THR A 74 -5.71 10.11 14.81
N GLU A 75 -6.95 10.33 14.40
CA GLU A 75 -7.41 10.05 13.03
C GLU A 75 -6.53 10.72 11.96
N GLU A 76 -6.12 11.96 12.20
CA GLU A 76 -5.22 12.71 11.31
C GLU A 76 -3.83 12.06 11.23
N GLN A 77 -3.22 11.76 12.36
CA GLN A 77 -1.91 11.11 12.43
C GLN A 77 -1.92 9.75 11.73
N LEU A 78 -3.01 9.01 11.88
CA LEU A 78 -3.21 7.74 11.19
C LEU A 78 -3.24 7.93 9.66
N TYR A 79 -3.91 8.97 9.16
CA TYR A 79 -3.95 9.25 7.72
C TYR A 79 -2.61 9.68 7.15
N VAL A 80 -1.88 10.50 7.87
CA VAL A 80 -0.54 10.89 7.44
C VAL A 80 0.37 9.66 7.43
N SER A 81 0.29 8.80 8.45
CA SER A 81 1.11 7.60 8.54
C SER A 81 0.83 6.57 7.44
N VAL A 82 -0.41 6.08 7.37
CA VAL A 82 -0.79 4.91 6.54
C VAL A 82 -1.72 5.24 5.38
N GLY A 83 -2.12 6.49 5.22
CA GLY A 83 -3.07 6.94 4.21
C GLY A 83 -4.53 6.75 4.62
N LEU A 84 -5.41 7.04 3.66
CA LEU A 84 -6.86 6.88 3.84
C LEU A 84 -7.26 5.40 3.87
N PRO A 85 -8.18 5.01 4.78
CA PRO A 85 -8.70 3.65 4.83
C PRO A 85 -9.55 3.37 3.58
N LYS A 86 -9.62 2.10 3.18
CA LYS A 86 -10.51 1.67 2.10
C LYS A 86 -11.97 1.81 2.48
N ARG A 87 -12.29 1.55 3.75
CA ARG A 87 -13.65 1.66 4.31
C ARG A 87 -13.56 2.04 5.78
N LYS A 88 -14.52 2.86 6.24
CA LYS A 88 -14.79 3.12 7.65
C LYS A 88 -16.11 2.47 8.04
N LYS A 89 -16.18 1.89 9.24
CA LYS A 89 -17.40 1.30 9.80
C LYS A 89 -17.59 1.79 11.23
N ILE A 90 -18.77 2.32 11.53
CA ILE A 90 -19.15 2.68 12.90
C ILE A 90 -19.82 1.45 13.53
N LEU A 91 -19.35 1.01 14.70
CA LEU A 91 -19.97 -0.09 15.44
C LEU A 91 -21.01 0.48 16.40
N THR A 92 -22.29 0.21 16.13
CA THR A 92 -23.44 0.76 16.87
C THR A 92 -23.72 0.07 18.21
N VAL A 93 -22.83 -0.80 18.70
CA VAL A 93 -23.16 -1.75 19.81
C VAL A 93 -22.89 -1.16 21.20
N GLU A 94 -22.25 0.01 21.33
CA GLU A 94 -22.04 0.70 22.61
C GLU A 94 -22.24 2.22 22.49
N PRO A 95 -22.68 2.92 23.55
CA PRO A 95 -22.92 4.37 23.54
C PRO A 95 -21.65 5.22 23.39
N ALA A 96 -20.46 4.61 23.50
CA ALA A 96 -19.19 5.22 23.16
C ALA A 96 -18.71 4.61 21.83
N SER A 97 -18.99 5.30 20.74
CA SER A 97 -18.84 4.80 19.37
C SER A 97 -17.44 4.22 19.10
N ASN A 98 -17.39 2.91 18.83
CA ASN A 98 -16.20 2.23 18.34
C ASN A 98 -16.18 2.31 16.82
N GLU A 99 -15.20 2.99 16.25
CA GLU A 99 -14.99 3.11 14.81
C GLU A 99 -13.96 2.07 14.35
N VAL A 100 -14.15 1.53 13.15
CA VAL A 100 -13.25 0.54 12.55
C VAL A 100 -12.82 0.99 11.18
N PHE A 101 -11.52 1.15 10.99
CA PHE A 101 -10.91 1.55 9.74
C PHE A 101 -10.28 0.32 9.09
N LEU A 102 -10.74 0.01 7.88
CA LEU A 102 -10.34 -1.15 7.11
C LEU A 102 -9.34 -0.71 6.04
N TYR A 103 -8.10 -1.20 6.18
CA TYR A 103 -7.05 -1.05 5.19
C TYR A 103 -6.86 -2.36 4.41
N GLN A 104 -5.91 -2.38 3.47
CA GLN A 104 -5.67 -3.56 2.63
C GLN A 104 -5.21 -4.79 3.43
N ASP A 105 -4.38 -4.57 4.44
CA ASP A 105 -3.66 -5.60 5.21
C ASP A 105 -3.87 -5.44 6.72
N LYS A 106 -4.60 -4.42 7.17
CA LYS A 106 -4.79 -4.11 8.59
C LYS A 106 -6.19 -3.61 8.90
N VAL A 107 -6.61 -3.86 10.14
CA VAL A 107 -7.84 -3.38 10.73
C VAL A 107 -7.48 -2.55 11.94
N VAL A 108 -7.90 -1.28 11.95
CA VAL A 108 -7.61 -0.33 13.02
C VAL A 108 -8.91 -0.04 13.77
N TYR A 109 -8.87 -0.16 15.09
CA TYR A 109 -9.98 0.11 16.00
C TYR A 109 -9.75 1.46 16.64
N MET A 110 -10.70 2.35 16.42
CA MET A 110 -10.71 3.74 16.84
C MET A 110 -11.77 3.93 17.93
N HIS A 111 -11.47 4.74 18.93
CA HIS A 111 -12.40 5.16 19.96
C HIS A 111 -12.21 6.65 20.21
N MET A 112 -13.29 7.43 20.08
CA MET A 112 -13.25 8.89 20.23
C MET A 112 -12.15 9.56 19.37
N GLY A 113 -11.98 9.12 18.12
CA GLY A 113 -10.98 9.66 17.20
C GLY A 113 -9.53 9.24 17.46
N ILE A 114 -9.30 8.30 18.38
CA ILE A 114 -7.96 7.82 18.76
C ILE A 114 -7.83 6.31 18.50
N VAL A 115 -6.68 5.88 17.99
CA VAL A 115 -6.35 4.46 17.82
C VAL A 115 -6.23 3.78 19.18
N GLN A 116 -7.11 2.83 19.46
CA GLN A 116 -7.04 2.00 20.66
C GLN A 116 -6.25 0.73 20.42
N ARG A 117 -6.42 0.14 19.23
CA ARG A 117 -5.84 -1.16 18.89
C ARG A 117 -5.81 -1.33 17.39
N TRP A 118 -4.90 -2.14 16.89
CA TRP A 118 -4.92 -2.58 15.50
C TRP A 118 -4.49 -4.04 15.36
N LYS A 119 -4.81 -4.63 14.20
CA LYS A 119 -4.43 -5.99 13.85
C LYS A 119 -4.05 -6.06 12.38
N THR A 120 -2.94 -6.70 12.06
CA THR A 120 -2.63 -7.11 10.68
C THR A 120 -3.46 -8.32 10.33
N HIS A 121 -4.22 -8.26 9.24
CA HIS A 121 -4.81 -9.45 8.66
C HIS A 121 -3.72 -10.13 7.83
N LYS A 122 -3.17 -11.25 8.32
CA LYS A 122 -2.34 -12.10 7.46
C LYS A 122 -3.24 -12.55 6.32
N ARG A 123 -3.06 -11.96 5.14
CA ARG A 123 -3.57 -12.55 3.91
C ARG A 123 -2.93 -13.93 3.86
N ILE A 124 -3.75 -14.98 3.97
CA ILE A 124 -3.36 -16.32 3.56
C ILE A 124 -3.00 -16.14 2.08
N LEU A 125 -1.71 -15.99 1.78
CA LEU A 125 -1.19 -16.14 0.42
C LEU A 125 -1.26 -17.63 0.12
N GLY A 126 -2.48 -18.11 -0.11
CA GLY A 126 -2.72 -19.28 -0.93
C GLY A 126 -2.98 -18.75 -2.33
N ILE A 127 -1.94 -18.81 -3.16
CA ILE A 127 -1.86 -18.96 -4.63
C ILE A 127 -0.43 -18.55 -5.01
#